data_AF-X1JY88-F1
#
_entry.id   AF-X1JY88-F1
#
_cell.length_a   1.000
_cell.length_b   1.000
_cell.length_c   1.000
_cell.angle_alpha   90.00
_cell.angle_beta   90.00
_cell.angle_gamma   90.00
#
_symmetry.space_group_name_H-M   'P 1'
#
loop_
_entity.id
_entity.type
_entity.pdbx_description
1 polymer ?
#
loop_
_entity_poly.entity_id
_entity_poly.type
_entity_poly.pdbx_seq_one_letter_code
_entity_poly.pdbx_strand_id
1 'polypeptide(L)'
;MRSVNYNPESDYSGPKDLKLFPVLTKDIVKERGEKTFVCEDVDISKYYMDATSGSTGIPLRVWREPWARAIQIVKWLRVMMVNGYSLTDRVFSLTS
;
A
#
# COMPACT_ATOMS: atom_id res chain seq x y z
N MET A 1 -18.56 5.14 5.07
CA MET A 1 -18.81 6.51 4.56
C MET A 1 -20.14 7.13 5.02
N ARG A 2 -20.90 6.49 5.92
CA ARG A 2 -22.19 7.02 6.41
C ARG A 2 -22.06 8.40 7.07
N SER A 3 -20.92 8.70 7.70
CA SER A 3 -20.64 10.00 8.33
C SER A 3 -20.53 11.17 7.34
N VAL A 4 -20.27 10.92 6.06
CA VAL A 4 -20.20 11.93 4.99
C VAL A 4 -21.35 11.82 3.99
N ASN A 5 -22.37 10.99 4.29
CA ASN A 5 -23.53 10.73 3.44
C ASN A 5 -23.16 10.50 1.95
N TYR A 6 -22.13 9.68 1.72
CA TYR A 6 -21.62 9.38 0.39
C TYR A 6 -21.55 7.85 0.20
N ASN A 7 -22.09 7.35 -0.90
CA ASN A 7 -22.02 5.97 -1.31
C ASN A 7 -21.12 5.81 -2.56
N PRO A 8 -19.92 5.20 -2.42
CA PRO A 8 -18.98 5.02 -3.53
C PRO A 8 -19.53 4.26 -4.74
N GLU A 9 -20.50 3.37 -4.55
CA GLU A 9 -21.03 2.54 -5.63
C GLU A 9 -22.03 3.28 -6.52
N SER A 10 -22.76 4.25 -5.96
CA SER A 10 -23.78 5.02 -6.69
C SER A 10 -23.38 6.45 -6.99
N ASP A 11 -22.58 7.07 -6.13
CA ASP A 11 -22.37 8.52 -6.13
C ASP A 11 -21.04 8.91 -6.79
N TYR A 12 -20.15 7.94 -7.08
CA TYR A 12 -18.86 8.21 -7.71
C TYR A 12 -18.99 8.62 -9.17
N SER A 13 -18.64 9.88 -9.43
CA SER A 13 -18.68 10.51 -10.75
C SER A 13 -17.28 10.76 -11.33
N GLY A 14 -16.23 10.69 -10.50
CA GLY A 14 -14.84 10.74 -10.95
C GLY A 14 -13.85 11.18 -9.89
N PRO A 15 -12.58 11.40 -10.27
CA PRO A 15 -11.50 11.66 -9.31
C PRO A 15 -11.70 12.89 -8.42
N LYS A 16 -12.51 13.86 -8.85
CA LYS A 16 -12.83 15.06 -8.06
C LYS A 16 -13.60 14.74 -6.79
N ASP A 17 -14.25 13.59 -6.71
CA ASP A 17 -15.06 13.18 -5.56
C ASP A 17 -14.22 12.69 -4.39
N LEU A 18 -12.94 12.35 -4.64
CA LEU A 18 -12.00 11.95 -3.58
C LEU A 18 -11.86 13.02 -2.49
N LYS A 19 -12.10 14.29 -2.81
CA LYS A 19 -12.11 15.40 -1.82
C LYS A 19 -13.21 15.28 -0.76
N LEU A 20 -14.25 14.49 -1.04
CA LEU A 20 -15.37 14.23 -0.13
C LEU A 20 -15.03 13.13 0.89
N PHE A 21 -13.94 12.39 0.67
CA PHE A 21 -13.62 11.21 1.45
C PHE A 21 -12.93 11.65 2.75
N PRO A 22 -13.26 11.03 3.89
CA PRO A 22 -12.57 11.31 5.13
C PRO A 22 -11.09 10.94 5.01
N VAL A 23 -10.21 11.77 5.58
CA VAL A 23 -8.77 11.53 5.57
C VAL A 23 -8.42 10.50 6.64
N LEU A 24 -7.79 9.40 6.22
CA LEU A 24 -7.21 8.42 7.14
C LEU A 24 -5.86 8.93 7.63
N THR A 25 -5.75 9.22 8.93
CA THR A 25 -4.51 9.71 9.56
C THR A 25 -3.77 8.58 10.28
N LYS A 26 -2.46 8.79 10.54
CA LYS A 26 -1.62 7.84 11.29
C LYS A 26 -2.19 7.56 12.69
N ASP A 27 -2.76 8.57 13.34
CA ASP A 27 -3.32 8.42 14.69
C ASP A 27 -4.57 7.57 14.69
N ILE A 28 -5.45 7.74 13.70
CA ILE A 28 -6.64 6.89 13.51
C ILE A 28 -6.24 5.43 13.32
N VAL A 29 -5.20 5.16 12.52
CA VAL A 29 -4.70 3.80 12.28
C VAL A 29 -4.14 3.18 13.57
N LYS A 30 -3.38 3.95 14.35
CA LYS A 30 -2.82 3.49 15.62
C LYS A 30 -3.90 3.22 16.67
N GLU A 31 -4.87 4.11 16.80
CA GLU A 31 -5.96 4.02 17.78
C GLU A 31 -6.84 2.79 17.53
N ARG A 32 -7.24 2.57 16.27
CA ARG A 32 -8.14 1.47 15.89
C ARG A 32 -7.43 0.15 15.64
N GLY A 33 -6.12 0.20 15.38
CA GLY A 33 -5.30 -0.94 15.01
C GLY A 33 -5.29 -1.19 13.51
N GLU A 34 -4.12 -1.56 12.98
CA GLU A 34 -3.87 -1.72 11.54
C GLU A 34 -4.76 -2.78 10.88
N LYS A 35 -5.11 -3.85 11.63
CA LYS A 35 -5.94 -4.95 11.13
C LYS A 35 -7.35 -4.51 10.76
N THR A 36 -7.86 -3.42 11.35
CA THR A 36 -9.17 -2.84 11.01
C THR A 36 -9.20 -2.22 9.63
N PHE A 37 -8.03 -1.94 9.04
CA PHE A 37 -7.89 -1.36 7.70
C PHE A 37 -7.45 -2.38 6.65
N VAL A 38 -7.48 -3.66 7.01
CA VAL A 38 -7.31 -4.76 6.05
C VAL A 38 -8.69 -5.10 5.49
N CYS A 39 -8.76 -5.42 4.19
CA CYS A 39 -9.99 -5.87 3.55
C CYS A 39 -10.59 -7.06 4.33
N GLU A 40 -11.91 -7.08 4.49
CA GLU A 40 -12.59 -8.24 5.03
C GLU A 40 -12.39 -9.44 4.08
N ASP A 41 -12.40 -10.66 4.64
CA ASP A 41 -12.26 -11.93 3.91
C ASP A 41 -10.93 -12.23 3.21
N VAL A 42 -9.83 -11.55 3.59
CA VAL A 42 -8.48 -11.90 3.09
C VAL A 42 -7.65 -12.67 4.13
N ASP A 43 -7.00 -13.74 3.66
CA ASP A 43 -5.99 -14.46 4.45
C ASP A 43 -4.65 -13.71 4.38
N ILE A 44 -4.43 -12.83 5.36
CA ILE A 44 -3.23 -12.00 5.47
C ILE A 44 -1.93 -12.80 5.57
N SER A 45 -1.97 -14.09 5.92
CA SER A 45 -0.77 -14.94 5.99
C SER A 45 -0.16 -15.18 4.61
N LYS A 46 -0.94 -15.00 3.54
CA LYS A 46 -0.51 -15.13 2.14
C LYS A 46 0.05 -13.82 1.56
N TYR A 47 0.06 -12.75 2.34
CA TYR A 47 0.46 -11.42 1.89
C TYR A 47 1.87 -11.08 2.35
N TYR A 48 2.55 -10.22 1.59
CA TYR A 48 3.82 -9.64 2.01
C TYR A 48 3.54 -8.53 3.02
N MET A 49 4.22 -8.55 4.16
CA MET A 49 4.13 -7.52 5.17
C MET A 49 5.38 -6.65 5.14
N ASP A 50 5.19 -5.37 4.86
CA ASP A 50 6.21 -4.33 5.00
C ASP A 50 5.89 -3.51 6.26
N ALA A 51 6.92 -2.97 6.92
CA ALA A 51 6.76 -2.06 8.05
C ALA A 51 7.40 -0.71 7.74
N THR A 52 6.76 0.39 8.11
CA THR A 52 7.38 1.73 8.00
C THR A 52 8.56 1.86 8.97
N SER A 53 9.52 2.74 8.68
CA SER A 53 10.74 2.91 9.50
C SER A 53 10.53 3.30 10.97
N GLY A 54 9.36 3.85 11.32
CA GLY A 54 9.06 4.24 12.71
C GLY A 54 9.82 5.47 13.22
N SER A 55 10.35 6.32 12.33
CA SER A 55 11.05 7.55 12.72
C SER A 55 10.20 8.51 13.57
N THR A 56 8.87 8.44 13.43
CA THR A 56 7.88 9.24 14.18
C THR A 56 7.07 8.38 15.16
N GLY A 57 7.71 7.38 15.76
CA GLY A 57 7.12 6.45 16.73
C GLY A 57 6.80 5.08 16.12
N ILE A 58 5.84 4.36 16.70
CA ILE A 58 5.59 2.95 16.34
C ILE A 58 5.39 2.78 14.82
N PRO A 59 6.17 1.90 14.16
CA PRO A 59 5.97 1.47 12.78
C PRO A 59 4.54 1.05 12.48
N LEU A 60 4.03 1.44 11.32
CA LEU A 60 2.82 0.85 10.75
C LEU A 60 3.19 -0.35 9.87
N ARG A 61 2.44 -1.44 9.99
CA ARG A 61 2.49 -2.58 9.08
C ARG A 61 1.49 -2.40 7.94
N VAL A 62 1.94 -2.78 6.75
CA VAL A 62 1.15 -2.73 5.51
C VAL A 62 1.24 -4.09 4.84
N TRP A 63 0.11 -4.63 4.42
CA TRP A 63 0.03 -5.90 3.70
C TRP A 63 -0.14 -5.66 2.21
N ARG A 64 0.62 -6.37 1.40
CA ARG A 64 0.59 -6.31 -0.06
C ARG A 64 0.32 -7.68 -0.65
N GLU A 65 -0.63 -7.73 -1.58
CA GLU A 65 -0.91 -8.94 -2.35
C GLU A 65 0.32 -9.43 -3.12
N PRO A 66 0.48 -10.76 -3.31
CA PRO A 66 1.56 -11.32 -4.10
C PRO A 66 1.63 -10.73 -5.52
N TRP A 67 0.49 -10.51 -6.16
CA TRP A 67 0.40 -9.89 -7.48
C TRP A 67 0.95 -8.45 -7.49
N ALA A 68 0.55 -7.62 -6.53
CA ALA A 68 1.05 -6.26 -6.42
C ALA A 68 2.57 -6.22 -6.16
N ARG A 69 3.10 -7.18 -5.39
CA ARG A 69 4.55 -7.35 -5.20
C ARG A 69 5.25 -7.75 -6.50
N ALA A 70 4.68 -8.66 -7.29
CA ALA A 70 5.21 -9.02 -8.60
C ALA A 70 5.28 -7.81 -9.54
N ILE A 71 4.23 -6.99 -9.60
CA ILE A 71 4.24 -5.74 -10.38
C ILE A 71 5.37 -4.81 -9.92
N GLN A 72 5.57 -4.65 -8.62
CA GLN A 72 6.66 -3.81 -8.09
C GLN A 72 8.04 -4.32 -8.53
N ILE A 73 8.27 -5.63 -8.47
CA ILE A 73 9.51 -6.26 -8.90
C ILE A 73 9.72 -6.03 -10.41
N VAL A 74 8.69 -6.24 -11.22
CA VAL A 74 8.77 -6.02 -12.68
C VAL A 74 9.07 -4.56 -13.02
N LYS A 75 8.49 -3.60 -12.29
CA LYS A 75 8.82 -2.18 -12.45
C LYS A 75 10.32 -1.92 -12.19
N TRP A 76 10.87 -2.51 -11.12
CA TRP A 76 12.30 -2.40 -10.82
C TRP A 76 13.18 -3.07 -11.87
N LEU A 77 12.84 -4.28 -12.31
CA LEU A 77 13.57 -4.96 -13.38
C LEU A 77 13.57 -4.13 -14.67
N ARG A 78 12.44 -3.53 -15.04
CA ARG A 78 12.36 -2.64 -16.20
C ARG A 78 13.29 -1.43 -16.04
N VAL A 79 13.32 -0.81 -14.86
CA VAL A 79 14.24 0.31 -14.59
C VAL A 79 15.69 -0.14 -14.79
N MET A 80 16.08 -1.29 -14.24
CA MET A 80 17.42 -1.84 -14.41
C MET A 80 17.76 -2.10 -15.88
N MET A 81 16.87 -2.77 -16.63
CA MET A 81 17.07 -3.06 -18.05
C MET A 81 17.23 -1.79 -18.90
N VAL A 82 16.41 -0.76 -18.65
CA VAL A 82 16.50 0.52 -19.36
C VAL A 82 17.82 1.24 -19.07
N ASN A 83 18.44 0.98 -17.92
CA ASN A 83 19.75 1.52 -17.55
C ASN A 83 20.90 0.59 -17.95
N GLY A 84 20.66 -0.40 -18.82
CA GLY A 84 21.70 -1.25 -19.40
C GLY A 84 22.14 -2.44 -18.55
N TYR A 85 21.48 -2.68 -17.41
CA TYR A 85 21.77 -3.84 -16.58
C TYR A 85 21.21 -5.13 -17.20
N SER A 86 22.00 -6.19 -17.14
CA SER A 86 21.62 -7.55 -17.49
C SER A 86 20.94 -8.27 -16.32
N LEU A 87 20.20 -9.35 -16.61
CA LEU A 87 19.60 -10.20 -15.58
C LEU A 87 20.64 -10.91 -14.69
N THR A 88 21.87 -11.04 -15.17
CA THR A 88 22.98 -11.69 -14.45
C THR A 88 23.83 -10.72 -13.66
N ASP A 89 23.59 -9.41 -13.80
CA ASP A 89 24.36 -8.40 -13.10
C ASP A 89 24.06 -8.45 -11.60
N ARG A 90 25.12 -8.31 -10.80
CA ARG A 90 24.99 -8.26 -9.34
C ARG A 90 24.77 -6.81 -8.92
N VAL A 91 23.61 -6.56 -8.32
CA VAL A 91 23.26 -5.24 -7.77
C VAL A 91 23.24 -5.31 -6.25
N PHE A 92 23.65 -4.21 -5.60
CA PHE A 92 23.44 -4.02 -4.18
C PHE A 92 22.18 -3.17 -3.99
N SER A 93 21.26 -3.66 -3.17
CA SER A 93 20.01 -2.95 -2.88
C SER A 93 19.93 -2.62 -1.40
N LEU A 94 19.84 -1.32 -1.10
CA LEU A 94 19.46 -0.83 0.22
C LEU A 94 17.93 -0.78 0.26
N THR A 95 17.27 -1.92 0.48
CA THR A 95 15.83 -1.91 0.76
C THR A 95 15.61 -1.52 2.21
N SER A 96 14.94 -0.38 2.44
CA SER A 96 14.28 -0.06 3.72
C SER A 96 12.87 -0.60 3.72
#